data_AF-A0A6J8A501-F1
#
_entry.id   AF-A0A6J8A501-F1
#
_cell.length_a   1.000
_cell.length_b   1.000
_cell.length_c   1.000
_cell.angle_alpha   90.00
_cell.angle_beta   90.00
_cell.angle_gamma   90.00
#
_symmetry.space_group_name_H-M   'P 1'
#
loop_
_entity.id
_entity.type
_entity.pdbx_description
1 polymer ?
#
loop_
_entity_poly.entity_id
_entity_poly.type
_entity_poly.pdbx_seq_one_letter_code
_entity_poly.pdbx_strand_id
1 'polypeptide(L)'
;MPCYNVKPSEILYSQVSIANKFKNGRLIGEVLDDILDGSLSVQDIPMIQVKLIDGKYVSADNRRLWILKELERLHQIVRVEVRTTRRIDRRKSARTASVKIRGGGPGGKSADVELKYGSMSVKDLPMIKIKFIDDKYVSADNRQLWILKELERFGHLEQTEVIMKQIDPKKSARTDHVKIRGGGPGGRSTDFKQYDCQVMIMEE
;
A
#
# COMPACT_ATOMS: atom_id res chain seq x y z
N MET A 1 18.31 14.32 -24.26
CA MET A 1 17.83 14.99 -23.03
C MET A 1 18.41 14.21 -21.86
N PRO A 2 19.08 14.85 -20.89
CA PRO A 2 19.68 14.16 -19.76
C PRO A 2 18.62 13.46 -18.90
N CYS A 3 18.97 12.28 -18.40
CA CYS A 3 18.24 11.57 -17.35
C CYS A 3 18.91 11.81 -15.99
N TYR A 4 18.10 11.79 -14.93
CA TYR A 4 18.57 11.98 -13.56
C TYR A 4 17.96 10.91 -12.67
N ASN A 5 18.68 10.52 -11.63
CA ASN A 5 18.20 9.57 -10.64
C ASN A 5 17.86 10.33 -9.34
N VAL A 6 16.57 10.50 -9.08
CA VAL A 6 16.05 11.39 -8.02
C VAL A 6 15.06 10.67 -7.14
N LYS A 7 14.88 11.12 -5.90
CA LYS A 7 13.82 10.60 -5.04
C LYS A 7 12.46 11.11 -5.55
N PRO A 8 11.42 10.27 -5.66
CA PRO A 8 10.09 10.74 -6.06
C PRO A 8 9.58 11.91 -5.21
N SER A 9 9.87 11.90 -3.90
CA SER A 9 9.52 12.93 -2.91
C SER A 9 10.12 14.31 -3.24
N GLU A 10 11.29 14.37 -3.89
CA GLU A 10 11.95 15.60 -4.33
C GLU A 10 11.29 16.24 -5.56
N ILE A 11 10.42 15.50 -6.26
CA ILE A 11 9.74 15.97 -7.47
C ILE A 11 8.41 16.63 -7.09
N LEU A 12 8.19 17.85 -7.57
CA LEU A 12 6.94 18.59 -7.39
C LEU A 12 5.91 18.23 -8.46
N TYR A 13 4.64 18.24 -8.07
CA TYR A 13 3.53 18.22 -9.01
C TYR A 13 3.39 19.57 -9.71
N SER A 14 3.07 19.52 -11.00
CA SER A 14 2.73 20.71 -11.79
C SER A 14 1.25 21.12 -11.70
N GLN A 15 0.44 20.36 -10.97
CA GLN A 15 -0.99 20.60 -10.78
C GLN A 15 -1.38 20.44 -9.31
N VAL A 16 -2.37 21.21 -8.85
CA VAL A 16 -2.96 21.08 -7.49
C VAL A 16 -3.95 19.91 -7.38
N SER A 17 -4.46 19.44 -8.53
CA SER A 17 -5.32 18.27 -8.59
C SER A 17 -5.07 17.43 -9.83
N ILE A 18 -5.29 16.12 -9.70
CA ILE A 18 -5.19 15.14 -10.78
C ILE A 18 -6.48 14.32 -10.90
N ALA A 19 -6.71 13.73 -12.07
CA ALA A 19 -7.75 12.71 -12.20
C ALA A 19 -7.24 11.39 -11.61
N ASN A 20 -8.13 10.62 -11.00
CA ASN A 20 -7.83 9.28 -10.49
C ASN A 20 -7.66 8.21 -11.57
N LYS A 21 -7.84 8.54 -12.85
CA LYS A 21 -7.70 7.60 -13.96
C LYS A 21 -6.76 8.10 -15.03
N PHE A 22 -6.14 7.16 -15.73
CA PHE A 22 -5.38 7.38 -16.95
C PHE A 22 -6.30 7.62 -18.16
N LYS A 23 -5.73 7.99 -19.31
CA LYS A 23 -6.50 8.21 -20.54
C LYS A 23 -7.18 6.93 -21.05
N ASN A 24 -6.60 5.77 -20.76
CA ASN A 24 -7.14 4.45 -21.08
C ASN A 24 -8.21 3.96 -20.08
N GLY A 25 -8.62 4.80 -19.11
CA GLY A 25 -9.65 4.45 -18.14
C GLY A 25 -9.15 3.78 -16.85
N ARG A 26 -7.96 3.16 -16.86
CA ARG A 26 -7.37 2.49 -15.68
C ARG A 26 -7.16 3.46 -14.53
N LEU A 27 -7.52 3.06 -13.31
CA LEU A 27 -7.36 3.89 -12.12
C LEU A 27 -5.90 3.91 -11.66
N ILE A 28 -5.48 5.00 -11.03
CA ILE A 28 -4.10 5.15 -10.55
C ILE A 28 -3.80 4.21 -9.40
N GLY A 29 -4.79 3.91 -8.55
CA GLY A 29 -4.62 2.95 -7.47
C GLY A 29 -4.70 1.49 -7.93
N GLU A 30 -5.43 1.17 -9.00
CA GLU A 30 -5.33 -0.17 -9.63
C GLU A 30 -3.92 -0.43 -10.17
N VAL A 31 -3.29 0.57 -10.79
CA VAL A 31 -1.89 0.43 -11.22
C VAL A 31 -0.95 0.25 -10.04
N LEU A 32 -1.22 0.90 -8.91
CA LEU A 32 -0.44 0.71 -7.69
C LEU A 32 -0.63 -0.71 -7.15
N ASP A 33 -1.85 -1.20 -7.02
CA ASP A 33 -2.16 -2.57 -6.57
C ASP A 33 -1.44 -3.60 -7.43
N ASP A 34 -1.52 -3.46 -8.75
CA ASP A 34 -0.89 -4.37 -9.71
C ASP A 34 0.65 -4.37 -9.59
N ILE A 35 1.24 -3.28 -9.10
CA ILE A 35 2.68 -3.26 -8.79
C ILE A 35 2.97 -3.94 -7.46
N LEU A 36 2.14 -3.70 -6.45
CA LEU A 36 2.30 -4.28 -5.12
C LEU A 36 2.04 -5.79 -5.09
N ASP A 37 1.20 -6.31 -5.98
CA ASP A 37 0.96 -7.74 -6.15
C ASP A 37 1.95 -8.42 -7.11
N GLY A 38 2.79 -7.62 -7.79
CA GLY A 38 3.82 -8.09 -8.72
C GLY A 38 3.31 -8.44 -10.12
N SER A 39 2.04 -8.18 -10.44
CA SER A 39 1.49 -8.35 -11.79
C SER A 39 2.00 -7.28 -12.78
N LEU A 40 2.55 -6.18 -12.29
CA LEU A 40 3.20 -5.12 -13.05
C LEU A 40 4.55 -4.75 -12.41
N SER A 41 5.61 -4.60 -13.20
CA SER A 41 6.88 -4.07 -12.70
C SER A 41 6.81 -2.54 -12.59
N VAL A 42 7.50 -1.96 -11.60
CA VAL A 42 7.71 -0.50 -11.54
C VAL A 42 8.35 0.03 -12.83
N GLN A 43 9.20 -0.79 -13.47
CA GLN A 43 9.88 -0.45 -14.72
C GLN A 43 8.92 -0.37 -15.92
N ASP A 44 7.73 -0.98 -15.80
CA ASP A 44 6.67 -0.88 -16.82
C ASP A 44 5.93 0.46 -16.75
N ILE A 45 6.09 1.22 -15.66
CA ILE A 45 5.61 2.60 -15.61
C ILE A 45 6.45 3.42 -16.60
N PRO A 46 5.83 4.07 -17.60
CA PRO A 46 6.58 4.92 -18.52
C PRO A 46 7.34 6.02 -17.78
N MET A 47 8.64 6.11 -18.06
CA MET A 47 9.56 7.10 -17.48
C MET A 47 8.95 8.50 -17.50
N ILE A 48 8.91 9.13 -16.32
CA ILE A 48 8.28 10.45 -16.16
C ILE A 48 9.18 11.55 -16.71
N GLN A 49 8.54 12.59 -17.24
CA GLN A 49 9.23 13.79 -17.69
C GLN A 49 9.18 14.88 -16.61
N VAL A 50 10.32 15.51 -16.37
CA VAL A 50 10.47 16.60 -15.39
C VAL A 50 11.09 17.85 -16.03
N LYS A 51 10.73 19.03 -15.53
CA LYS A 51 11.41 20.29 -15.86
C LYS A 51 12.08 20.82 -14.61
N LEU A 52 13.34 21.22 -14.74
CA LEU A 52 14.05 21.95 -13.69
C LEU A 52 13.61 23.40 -13.70
N ILE A 53 13.06 23.89 -12.58
CA ILE A 53 12.55 25.25 -12.40
C ILE A 53 13.00 25.70 -11.02
N ASP A 54 13.80 26.77 -10.96
CA ASP A 54 14.34 27.33 -9.71
C ASP A 54 15.02 26.27 -8.83
N GLY A 55 15.82 25.40 -9.47
CA GLY A 55 16.53 24.30 -8.80
C GLY A 55 15.66 23.11 -8.37
N LYS A 56 14.35 23.12 -8.64
CA LYS A 56 13.42 22.03 -8.28
C LYS A 56 12.93 21.27 -9.50
N TYR A 57 12.80 19.95 -9.35
CA TYR A 57 12.20 19.11 -10.38
C TYR A 57 10.69 19.20 -10.34
N VAL A 58 10.07 19.48 -11.48
CA VAL A 58 8.62 19.59 -11.61
C VAL A 58 8.11 18.63 -12.67
N SER A 59 7.17 17.76 -12.31
CA SER A 59 6.69 16.71 -13.21
C SER A 59 5.71 17.22 -14.26
N ALA A 60 5.85 16.73 -15.49
CA ALA A 60 4.82 16.83 -16.53
C ALA A 60 3.74 15.73 -16.38
N ASP A 61 4.06 14.64 -15.69
CA ASP A 61 3.33 13.37 -15.62
C ASP A 61 2.76 13.10 -14.21
N ASN A 62 1.96 14.03 -13.69
CA ASN A 62 1.52 14.02 -12.29
C ASN A 62 0.84 12.73 -11.80
N ARG A 63 0.10 12.00 -12.65
CA ARG A 63 -0.53 10.71 -12.26
C ARG A 63 0.50 9.61 -12.03
N ARG A 64 1.55 9.53 -12.86
CA ARG A 64 2.64 8.56 -12.67
C ARG A 64 3.51 8.95 -11.49
N LEU A 65 3.77 10.25 -11.32
CA LEU A 65 4.47 10.73 -10.13
C LEU A 65 3.73 10.35 -8.85
N TRP A 66 2.40 10.41 -8.84
CA TRP A 66 1.61 9.97 -7.68
C TRP A 66 1.89 8.51 -7.31
N ILE A 67 1.86 7.60 -8.27
CA ILE A 67 2.18 6.18 -8.04
C ILE A 67 3.61 6.02 -7.52
N LEU A 68 4.59 6.72 -8.12
CA LEU A 68 5.98 6.63 -7.71
C LEU A 68 6.24 7.17 -6.29
N LYS A 69 5.59 8.28 -5.90
CA LYS A 69 5.66 8.79 -4.53
C LYS A 69 5.04 7.82 -3.53
N GLU A 70 3.96 7.16 -3.94
CA GLU A 70 3.33 6.17 -3.09
C GLU A 70 4.25 4.95 -2.93
N LEU A 71 4.79 4.41 -4.01
CA LEU A 71 5.78 3.33 -3.94
C LEU A 71 7.01 3.68 -3.10
N GLU A 72 7.48 4.94 -3.15
CA GLU A 72 8.56 5.41 -2.27
C GLU A 72 8.14 5.43 -0.80
N ARG A 73 6.94 5.96 -0.50
CA ARG A 73 6.36 5.97 0.85
C ARG A 73 6.19 4.56 1.41
N LEU A 74 5.88 3.61 0.54
CA LEU A 74 5.76 2.18 0.84
C LEU A 74 7.09 1.42 0.83
N HIS A 75 8.23 2.14 0.74
CA HIS A 75 9.58 1.58 0.71
C HIS A 75 9.82 0.56 -0.42
N GLN A 76 8.99 0.56 -1.46
CA GLN A 76 9.16 -0.31 -2.63
C GLN A 76 10.21 0.23 -3.59
N ILE A 77 10.43 1.54 -3.59
CA ILE A 77 11.50 2.20 -4.35
C ILE A 77 12.15 3.29 -3.51
N VAL A 78 13.42 3.58 -3.79
CA VAL A 78 14.14 4.69 -3.15
C VAL A 78 14.32 5.86 -4.12
N ARG A 79 14.56 5.56 -5.39
CA ARG A 79 14.80 6.56 -6.42
C ARG A 79 14.23 6.11 -7.76
N VAL A 80 13.99 7.07 -8.64
CA VAL A 80 13.47 6.83 -9.99
C VAL A 80 14.29 7.60 -11.02
N GLU A 81 14.48 6.97 -12.17
CA GLU A 81 15.05 7.64 -13.33
C GLU A 81 14.01 8.56 -13.98
N VAL A 82 14.38 9.82 -14.18
CA VAL A 82 13.51 10.84 -14.79
C VAL A 82 14.16 11.44 -16.00
N ARG A 83 13.34 11.78 -17.01
CA ARG A 83 13.82 12.46 -18.22
C ARG A 83 13.54 13.95 -18.14
N THR A 84 14.53 14.79 -18.43
CA THR A 84 14.26 16.23 -18.52
C THR A 84 13.47 16.61 -19.78
N THR A 85 12.58 17.58 -19.63
CA THR A 85 11.84 18.22 -20.73
C THR A 85 11.95 19.74 -20.66
N ARG A 86 11.97 20.39 -21.83
CA ARG A 86 11.98 21.85 -21.94
C ARG A 86 10.61 22.46 -21.67
N ARG A 87 9.53 21.70 -21.88
CA ARG A 87 8.16 22.18 -21.87
C ARG A 87 7.29 21.34 -20.94
N ILE A 88 6.55 22.05 -20.09
CA ILE A 88 5.36 21.56 -19.39
C ILE A 88 4.20 22.39 -19.94
N ASP A 89 3.02 21.77 -20.07
CA ASP A 89 1.80 22.48 -20.44
C ASP A 89 1.62 23.73 -19.57
N ARG A 90 1.37 24.88 -20.18
CA ARG A 90 1.24 26.18 -19.49
C ARG A 90 0.09 26.18 -18.47
N ARG A 91 -0.92 25.32 -18.65
CA ARG A 91 -2.02 25.14 -17.68
C ARG A 91 -1.57 24.42 -16.40
N LYS A 92 -0.37 23.84 -16.38
CA LYS A 92 0.22 23.14 -15.23
C LYS A 92 1.31 24.01 -14.57
N SER A 93 0.85 25.07 -13.92
CA SER A 93 1.72 26.08 -13.29
C SER A 93 1.98 25.84 -11.80
N ALA A 94 1.28 24.90 -11.16
CA ALA A 94 1.46 24.64 -9.73
C ALA A 94 2.85 24.06 -9.43
N ARG A 95 3.29 24.18 -8.19
CA ARG A 95 4.59 23.70 -7.69
C ARG A 95 4.41 23.15 -6.28
N THR A 96 3.69 22.04 -6.17
CA THR A 96 3.25 21.49 -4.87
C THR A 96 3.83 20.10 -4.64
N ALA A 97 4.15 19.78 -3.37
CA ALA A 97 4.65 18.47 -2.98
C ALA A 97 3.53 17.41 -2.91
N SER A 98 2.28 17.85 -2.69
CA SER A 98 1.07 17.03 -2.58
C SER A 98 0.03 17.41 -3.64
N VAL A 99 -0.94 16.52 -3.90
CA VAL A 99 -1.96 16.72 -4.93
C VAL A 99 -3.31 16.17 -4.51
N LYS A 100 -4.39 16.88 -4.84
CA LYS A 100 -5.76 16.38 -4.63
C LYS A 100 -6.16 15.40 -5.75
N ILE A 101 -6.63 14.22 -5.37
CA ILE A 101 -7.20 13.26 -6.33
C ILE A 101 -8.68 13.58 -6.54
N ARG A 102 -9.11 13.70 -7.80
CA ARG A 102 -10.52 13.88 -8.19
C ARG A 102 -11.14 12.53 -8.56
N GLY A 103 -12.41 12.34 -8.23
CA GLY A 103 -13.18 11.15 -8.62
C GLY A 103 -13.42 10.12 -7.51
N GLY A 104 -13.45 10.54 -6.23
CA GLY A 104 -13.80 9.68 -5.10
C GLY A 104 -12.63 8.92 -4.46
N GLY A 105 -11.40 9.15 -4.92
CA GLY A 105 -10.20 8.47 -4.43
C GLY A 105 -9.32 7.96 -5.59
N PRO A 106 -8.14 7.39 -5.30
CA PRO A 106 -7.25 6.78 -6.29
C PRO A 106 -7.86 5.53 -6.95
N GLY A 107 -8.86 4.90 -6.33
CA GLY A 107 -9.33 3.55 -6.68
C GLY A 107 -8.34 2.49 -6.20
N GLY A 108 -8.61 1.21 -6.48
CA GLY A 108 -7.74 0.11 -6.07
C GLY A 108 -7.97 -0.35 -4.62
N LYS A 109 -7.84 -1.65 -4.38
CA LYS A 109 -8.07 -2.32 -3.09
C LYS A 109 -7.08 -1.87 -2.03
N SER A 110 -5.79 -1.79 -2.37
CA SER A 110 -4.75 -1.48 -1.37
C SER A 110 -4.77 0.02 -1.05
N ALA A 111 -4.94 0.88 -2.05
CA ALA A 111 -5.07 2.31 -1.80
C ALA A 111 -6.36 2.67 -1.01
N ASP A 112 -7.45 1.92 -1.19
CA ASP A 112 -8.65 2.07 -0.37
C ASP A 112 -8.43 1.63 1.09
N VAL A 113 -7.59 0.61 1.33
CA VAL A 113 -7.18 0.22 2.69
C VAL A 113 -6.34 1.31 3.33
N GLU A 114 -5.34 1.83 2.62
CA GLU A 114 -4.49 2.91 3.14
C GLU A 114 -5.33 4.15 3.52
N LEU A 115 -6.21 4.59 2.63
CA LEU A 115 -7.09 5.73 2.88
C LEU A 115 -8.04 5.50 4.05
N LYS A 116 -8.46 4.25 4.25
CA LYS A 116 -9.43 3.91 5.28
C LYS A 116 -8.77 3.67 6.64
N TYR A 117 -7.59 3.04 6.69
CA TYR A 117 -6.99 2.53 7.91
C TYR A 117 -5.63 3.16 8.25
N GLY A 118 -4.88 3.66 7.25
CA GLY A 118 -3.57 4.30 7.45
C GLY A 118 -3.65 5.66 8.16
N SER A 119 -4.79 6.35 8.06
CA SER A 119 -5.04 7.62 8.76
C SER A 119 -5.88 7.48 10.03
N MET A 120 -6.30 6.27 10.41
CA MET A 120 -7.09 6.07 11.62
C MET A 120 -6.21 6.15 12.86
N SER A 121 -6.75 6.72 13.94
CA SER A 121 -6.14 6.54 15.25
C SER A 121 -6.19 5.06 15.59
N VAL A 122 -5.13 4.58 16.23
CA VAL A 122 -5.01 3.21 16.74
C VAL A 122 -6.22 2.80 17.60
N LYS A 123 -6.84 3.75 18.30
CA LYS A 123 -8.03 3.53 19.15
C LYS A 123 -9.32 3.28 18.35
N ASP A 124 -9.37 3.73 17.11
CA ASP A 124 -10.54 3.65 16.23
C ASP A 124 -10.46 2.45 15.28
N LEU A 125 -9.31 1.77 15.23
CA LEU A 125 -9.15 0.56 14.42
C LEU A 125 -10.16 -0.50 14.90
N PRO A 126 -10.82 -1.21 13.96
CA PRO A 126 -11.78 -2.24 14.33
C PRO A 126 -11.07 -3.30 15.18
N MET A 127 -11.67 -3.68 16.31
CA MET A 127 -11.14 -4.72 17.19
C MET A 127 -10.95 -6.02 16.41
N ILE A 128 -9.69 -6.37 16.13
CA ILE A 128 -9.35 -7.57 15.39
C ILE A 128 -9.29 -8.76 16.35
N LYS A 129 -10.06 -9.81 16.06
CA LYS A 129 -10.01 -11.07 16.85
C LYS A 129 -9.02 -12.02 16.19
N ILE A 130 -7.78 -12.03 16.67
CA ILE A 130 -6.72 -12.96 16.24
C ILE A 130 -6.38 -13.88 17.40
N LYS A 131 -6.03 -15.13 17.08
CA LYS A 131 -5.40 -16.07 17.99
C LYS A 131 -4.00 -16.38 17.48
N PHE A 132 -3.08 -16.63 18.41
CA PHE A 132 -1.76 -17.13 18.09
C PHE A 132 -1.75 -18.64 18.31
N ILE A 133 -1.51 -19.42 17.26
CA ILE A 133 -1.50 -20.89 17.28
C ILE A 133 -0.28 -21.35 16.46
N ASP A 134 0.57 -22.20 17.04
CA ASP A 134 1.74 -22.81 16.38
C ASP A 134 2.60 -21.80 15.60
N ASP A 135 3.03 -20.74 16.29
CA ASP A 135 3.81 -19.61 15.75
C ASP A 135 3.13 -18.80 14.63
N LYS A 136 1.80 -18.91 14.49
CA LYS A 136 1.03 -18.21 13.45
C LYS A 136 -0.14 -17.44 14.03
N TYR A 137 -0.40 -16.29 13.42
CA TYR A 137 -1.60 -15.51 13.65
C TYR A 137 -2.75 -16.05 12.81
N VAL A 138 -3.84 -16.45 13.47
CA VAL A 138 -5.05 -16.95 12.83
C VAL A 138 -6.26 -16.13 13.27
N SER A 139 -7.06 -15.69 12.31
CA SER A 139 -8.33 -15.00 12.56
C SER A 139 -9.46 -15.76 11.87
N ALA A 140 -10.64 -15.75 12.49
CA ALA A 140 -11.85 -16.27 11.86
C ALA A 140 -12.37 -15.34 10.74
N ASP A 141 -11.84 -14.11 10.65
CA ASP A 141 -12.17 -13.13 9.61
C ASP A 141 -10.95 -12.90 8.70
N ASN A 142 -10.95 -13.57 7.55
CA ASN A 142 -9.90 -13.43 6.53
C ASN A 142 -9.70 -11.98 6.07
N ARG A 143 -10.71 -11.12 6.22
CA ARG A 143 -10.60 -9.70 5.88
C ARG A 143 -9.71 -8.95 6.87
N GLN A 144 -9.70 -9.35 8.14
CA GLN A 144 -8.90 -8.70 9.17
C GLN A 144 -7.42 -9.07 9.08
N LEU A 145 -7.12 -10.34 8.80
CA LEU A 145 -5.78 -10.81 8.44
C LEU A 145 -5.23 -10.07 7.21
N TRP A 146 -6.08 -9.88 6.20
CA TRP A 146 -5.71 -9.13 5.01
C TRP A 146 -5.40 -7.66 5.31
N ILE A 147 -6.22 -6.97 6.13
CA ILE A 147 -5.95 -5.57 6.53
C ILE A 147 -4.62 -5.44 7.28
N LEU A 148 -4.32 -6.35 8.20
CA LEU A 148 -3.05 -6.34 8.94
C LEU A 148 -1.85 -6.52 8.04
N LYS A 149 -1.92 -7.49 7.13
CA LYS A 149 -0.86 -7.72 6.15
C LYS A 149 -0.66 -6.50 5.25
N GLU A 150 -1.74 -5.83 4.88
CA GLU A 150 -1.67 -4.63 4.06
C GLU A 150 -1.11 -3.43 4.86
N LEU A 151 -1.48 -3.25 6.13
CA LEU A 151 -0.91 -2.22 7.01
C LEU A 151 0.58 -2.43 7.28
N GLU A 152 0.99 -3.68 7.53
CA GLU A 152 2.40 -4.06 7.68
C GLU A 152 3.17 -3.78 6.39
N ARG A 153 2.61 -4.21 5.24
CA ARG A 153 3.13 -3.90 3.91
C ARG A 153 3.23 -2.39 3.65
N PHE A 154 2.36 -1.60 4.26
CA PHE A 154 2.38 -0.15 4.16
C PHE A 154 3.30 0.56 5.17
N GLY A 155 4.01 -0.19 6.00
CA GLY A 155 4.95 0.36 6.98
C GLY A 155 4.28 1.00 8.20
N HIS A 156 2.99 0.70 8.44
CA HIS A 156 2.25 1.15 9.62
C HIS A 156 2.55 0.27 10.84
N LEU A 157 3.85 0.16 11.16
CA LEU A 157 4.38 -0.74 12.19
C LEU A 157 3.78 -0.47 13.57
N GLU A 158 3.51 0.79 13.91
CA GLU A 158 2.87 1.15 15.19
C GLU A 158 1.43 0.64 15.28
N GLN A 159 0.66 0.78 14.19
CA GLN A 159 -0.72 0.30 14.12
C GLN A 159 -0.75 -1.23 14.18
N THR A 160 0.15 -1.92 13.47
CA THR A 160 0.27 -3.38 13.55
C THR A 160 0.69 -3.82 14.94
N GLU A 161 1.67 -3.16 15.57
CA GLU A 161 2.12 -3.48 16.93
C GLU A 161 1.02 -3.31 17.97
N VAL A 162 0.21 -2.25 17.88
CA VAL A 162 -0.86 -2.05 18.87
C VAL A 162 -1.99 -3.05 18.65
N ILE A 163 -2.35 -3.36 17.41
CA ILE A 163 -3.28 -4.45 17.14
C ILE A 163 -2.73 -5.76 17.73
N MET A 164 -1.42 -6.02 17.59
CA MET A 164 -0.78 -7.20 18.16
C MET A 164 -0.77 -7.19 19.70
N LYS A 165 -0.53 -6.03 20.34
CA LYS A 165 -0.49 -5.87 21.81
C LYS A 165 -1.88 -5.95 22.46
N GLN A 166 -2.95 -5.65 21.73
CA GLN A 166 -4.33 -5.84 22.19
C GLN A 166 -4.77 -7.32 22.22
N ILE A 167 -3.98 -8.21 21.62
CA ILE A 167 -4.14 -9.66 21.71
C ILE A 167 -3.43 -10.11 22.99
N ASP A 168 -4.19 -10.37 24.05
CA ASP A 168 -3.65 -10.86 25.33
C ASP A 168 -3.03 -12.27 25.16
N PRO A 169 -1.70 -12.43 25.20
CA PRO A 169 -1.08 -13.76 25.06
C PRO A 169 -1.44 -14.68 26.24
N LYS A 170 -1.82 -14.10 27.40
CA LYS A 170 -2.12 -14.85 28.62
C LYS A 170 -3.57 -15.36 28.70
N LYS A 171 -4.45 -14.94 27.78
CA LYS A 171 -5.81 -15.52 27.64
C LYS A 171 -5.93 -16.62 26.60
N SER A 172 -4.90 -16.83 25.76
CA SER A 172 -4.86 -17.92 24.78
C SER A 172 -4.57 -19.30 25.40
N ALA A 173 -4.01 -19.33 26.62
CA ALA A 173 -3.59 -20.56 27.31
C ALA A 173 -4.71 -21.25 28.13
N ARG A 174 -5.99 -21.14 27.71
CA ARG A 174 -6.97 -22.16 28.07
C ARG A 174 -7.14 -23.07 26.87
N THR A 175 -6.40 -24.17 26.93
CA THR A 175 -6.58 -25.39 26.14
C THR A 175 -7.99 -25.93 26.37
N ASP A 176 -8.99 -25.29 25.77
CA ASP A 176 -10.21 -26.00 25.45
C ASP A 176 -9.83 -26.89 24.27
N HIS A 177 -9.70 -28.19 24.55
CA HIS A 177 -9.71 -29.22 23.54
C HIS A 177 -10.92 -28.98 22.63
N VAL A 178 -10.72 -28.26 21.52
CA VAL A 178 -11.66 -28.24 20.42
C VAL A 178 -11.63 -29.66 19.88
N LYS A 179 -12.57 -30.48 20.35
CA LYS A 179 -12.90 -31.76 19.74
C LYS A 179 -13.21 -31.48 18.28
N ILE A 180 -12.23 -31.69 17.41
CA ILE A 180 -12.44 -31.85 15.99
C ILE A 180 -13.30 -33.11 15.87
N ARG A 181 -14.61 -32.95 15.78
CA ARG A 181 -15.52 -34.06 15.48
C ARG A 181 -15.14 -34.56 14.09
N GLY A 182 -14.52 -35.74 14.05
CA GLY A 182 -14.41 -36.53 12.84
C GLY A 182 -15.81 -36.80 12.30
N GLY A 183 -16.18 -36.07 11.25
CA GLY A 183 -17.35 -36.33 10.43
C GLY A 183 -16.89 -37.13 9.21
N GLY A 184 -17.49 -38.31 9.02
CA GLY A 184 -17.26 -39.21 7.91
C GLY A 184 -17.61 -38.63 6.52
N PRO A 185 -17.58 -39.49 5.49
CA PRO A 185 -17.39 -39.08 4.11
C PRO A 185 -18.68 -38.48 3.53
N GLY A 186 -18.69 -37.16 3.31
CA GLY A 186 -19.80 -36.50 2.62
C GLY A 186 -19.93 -35.03 2.96
N GLY A 187 -19.02 -34.17 2.49
CA GLY A 187 -19.15 -32.73 2.67
C GLY A 187 -18.03 -31.98 1.94
N ARG A 188 -18.41 -31.06 1.05
CA ARG A 188 -17.53 -30.22 0.22
C ARG A 188 -16.37 -29.62 1.04
N SER A 189 -15.13 -29.84 0.60
CA SER A 189 -13.97 -29.17 1.19
C SER A 189 -14.11 -27.66 0.98
N THR A 190 -14.07 -26.91 2.08
CA THR A 190 -13.64 -25.52 2.03
C THR A 190 -12.16 -25.55 2.37
N ASP A 191 -11.33 -25.54 1.33
CA ASP A 191 -9.88 -25.45 1.46
C ASP A 191 -9.54 -24.12 2.15
N PHE A 192 -9.23 -24.18 3.44
CA PHE A 192 -8.59 -23.08 4.14
C PHE A 192 -7.18 -22.95 3.56
N LYS A 193 -6.94 -21.93 2.73
CA LYS A 193 -5.59 -21.60 2.26
C LYS A 193 -4.76 -21.17 3.46
N GLN A 194 -3.83 -22.04 3.81
CA GLN A 194 -2.75 -21.86 4.76
C GLN A 194 -1.85 -20.71 4.28
N TYR A 195 -1.57 -19.73 5.14
CA TYR A 195 -0.60 -18.67 4.84
C TYR A 195 0.40 -18.58 5.98
N ASP A 196 1.66 -18.87 5.67
CA ASP A 196 2.79 -18.66 6.56
C ASP A 196 3.10 -17.17 6.64
N CYS A 197 2.92 -16.57 7.82
CA CYS A 197 3.50 -15.28 8.15
C CYS A 197 4.94 -15.53 8.61
N GLN A 198 5.94 -15.08 7.84
CA GLN A 198 7.31 -15.04 8.32
C GLN A 198 7.39 -14.05 9.48
N VAL A 199 7.57 -14.55 10.69
CA VAL A 199 7.90 -13.77 11.88
C VAL A 199 9.32 -13.23 11.68
N MET A 200 9.49 -11.93 11.49
CA MET A 200 10.80 -11.29 11.66
C MET A 200 11.11 -11.23 13.16
N ILE A 201 12.09 -12.03 13.58
CA ILE A 201 12.73 -11.91 14.88
C ILE A 201 13.49 -10.58 14.87
N MET A 202 13.07 -9.62 15.69
CA MET A 202 13.91 -8.48 16.03
C MET A 202 14.90 -8.95 17.09
N GLU A 203 16.16 -9.15 16.71
CA GLU A 203 17.25 -9.27 17.67
C GLU A 203 17.47 -7.92 18.37
N GLU A 204 17.83 -8.02 19.65
CA GLU A 204 17.75 -7.00 20.73
C GLU A 204 18.43 -5.64 20.47
#